data_AF-A0A105VKR5-F1
#
_entry.id   AF-A0A105VKR5-F1
#
_cell.length_a   1.000
_cell.length_b   1.000
_cell.length_c   1.000
_cell.angle_alpha   90.00
_cell.angle_beta   90.00
_cell.angle_gamma   90.00
#
_symmetry.space_group_name_H-M   'P 1'
#
loop_
_entity.id
_entity.type
_entity.pdbx_description
1 polymer ?
#
loop_
_entity_poly.entity_id
_entity_poly.type
_entity_poly.pdbx_seq_one_letter_code
_entity_poly.pdbx_strand_id
1 'polypeptide(L)'
;MYTRSGWNTNCSRLMGYCEKEAQARSESFERFALRDMRLAAVTDRKDEGDDRIVDAGGWSDERMINKTYDRRRARKVRATK
;
A
#
# COMPACT_ATOMS: atom_id res chain seq x y z
N MET A 1 -15.97 -0.81 -18.69
CA MET A 1 -16.01 -0.05 -17.42
C MET A 1 -15.49 -0.96 -16.32
N TYR A 2 -14.30 -0.71 -15.78
CA TYR A 2 -13.75 -1.55 -14.70
C TYR A 2 -14.33 -1.09 -13.36
N THR A 3 -15.15 -1.94 -12.75
CA THR A 3 -15.70 -1.67 -11.42
C THR A 3 -14.64 -1.92 -10.35
N ARG A 4 -14.81 -1.30 -9.18
CA ARG A 4 -13.94 -1.54 -8.01
C ARG A 4 -13.84 -3.04 -7.65
N SER A 5 -14.93 -3.78 -7.83
CA SER A 5 -14.94 -5.24 -7.66
C SER A 5 -14.12 -5.95 -8.74
N GLY A 6 -14.22 -5.54 -10.01
CA GLY A 6 -13.42 -6.10 -11.11
C GLY A 6 -11.91 -5.96 -10.90
N TRP A 7 -11.46 -4.78 -10.43
CA TRP A 7 -10.06 -4.54 -10.09
C TRP A 7 -9.56 -5.44 -8.95
N ASN A 8 -10.33 -5.58 -7.88
CA ASN A 8 -9.97 -6.47 -6.77
C ASN A 8 -9.86 -7.94 -7.23
N THR A 9 -10.79 -8.40 -8.06
CA THR A 9 -10.77 -9.77 -8.61
C THR A 9 -9.53 -10.00 -9.47
N ASN A 10 -9.20 -9.06 -10.35
CA ASN A 10 -8.01 -9.17 -11.20
C ASN A 10 -6.72 -9.15 -10.38
N CYS A 11 -6.63 -8.28 -9.37
CA CYS A 11 -5.49 -8.25 -8.45
C CYS A 11 -5.35 -9.57 -7.70
N SER A 12 -6.45 -10.14 -7.19
CA SER A 12 -6.45 -11.44 -6.50
C SER A 12 -5.94 -12.58 -7.41
N ARG A 13 -6.36 -12.58 -8.68
CA ARG A 13 -5.85 -13.53 -9.68
C ARG A 13 -4.36 -13.35 -9.93
N LEU A 14 -3.89 -12.11 -10.06
CA LEU A 14 -2.47 -11.79 -10.22
C LEU A 14 -1.65 -12.32 -9.03
N MET A 15 -2.11 -12.08 -7.80
CA MET A 15 -1.44 -12.59 -6.60
C MET A 15 -1.32 -14.12 -6.63
N GLY A 16 -2.35 -14.82 -7.08
CA GLY A 16 -2.31 -16.27 -7.23
C GLY A 16 -1.29 -16.78 -8.26
N TYR A 17 -0.98 -15.99 -9.30
CA TYR A 17 0.13 -16.30 -10.21
C TYR A 17 1.49 -16.02 -9.59
N CYS A 18 1.62 -14.89 -8.87
CA CYS A 18 2.85 -14.53 -8.17
C CYS A 18 3.22 -15.55 -7.09
N GLU A 19 2.25 -16.09 -6.35
CA GLU A 19 2.50 -17.16 -5.36
C GLU A 19 3.05 -18.43 -5.99
N LYS A 20 2.51 -18.84 -7.15
CA LYS A 20 3.00 -20.01 -7.86
C LYS A 20 4.44 -19.82 -8.33
N GLU A 21 4.75 -18.64 -8.85
CA GLU A 21 6.12 -18.27 -9.25
C GLU A 21 7.07 -18.20 -8.04
N ALA A 22 6.66 -17.60 -6.94
CA ALA A 22 7.46 -17.52 -5.73
C ALA A 22 7.74 -18.91 -5.14
N GLN A 23 6.74 -19.79 -5.15
CA GLN A 23 6.92 -21.19 -4.75
C GLN A 23 7.92 -21.91 -5.65
N ALA A 24 7.88 -21.69 -6.97
CA ALA A 24 8.84 -22.26 -7.91
C ALA A 24 10.27 -21.73 -7.66
N ARG A 25 10.40 -20.48 -7.20
CA ARG A 25 11.68 -19.83 -6.87
C ARG A 25 12.14 -20.07 -5.42
N SER A 26 11.34 -20.78 -4.60
CA SER A 26 11.55 -20.92 -3.15
C SER A 26 11.66 -19.58 -2.41
N GLU A 27 10.97 -18.56 -2.90
CA GLU A 27 10.89 -17.23 -2.29
C GLU A 27 9.60 -17.08 -1.48
N SER A 28 9.66 -16.30 -0.40
CA SER A 28 8.47 -15.95 0.38
C SER A 28 7.66 -14.86 -0.34
N PHE A 29 6.37 -15.09 -0.56
CA PHE A 29 5.46 -14.10 -1.10
C PHE A 29 4.31 -13.83 -0.13
N GLU A 30 4.10 -12.57 0.21
CA GLU A 30 2.98 -12.12 1.03
C GLU A 30 1.94 -11.42 0.14
N ARG A 31 0.68 -11.83 0.24
CA ARG A 31 -0.41 -11.19 -0.50
C ARG A 31 -0.65 -9.78 0.02
N PHE A 32 -0.94 -8.86 -0.88
CA PHE A 32 -1.41 -7.52 -0.56
C PHE A 32 -2.74 -7.21 -1.27
N ALA A 33 -3.48 -6.24 -0.75
CA ALA A 33 -4.67 -5.71 -1.43
C ALA A 33 -4.37 -4.36 -2.08
N LEU A 34 -5.12 -4.02 -3.14
CA LEU A 34 -4.96 -2.75 -3.88
C LEU A 34 -5.04 -1.50 -2.98
N ARG A 35 -5.84 -1.56 -1.91
CA ARG A 35 -5.94 -0.46 -0.93
C ARG A 35 -4.64 -0.24 -0.16
N ASP A 36 -3.86 -1.30 0.05
CA ASP A 36 -2.62 -1.27 0.82
C ASP A 36 -1.46 -0.73 -0.04
N MET A 37 -1.53 -0.89 -1.36
CA MET A 37 -0.55 -0.32 -2.30
C MET A 37 -0.51 1.21 -2.25
N ARG A 38 -1.66 1.88 -2.07
CA ARG A 38 -1.70 3.35 -1.93
C ARG A 38 -0.99 3.82 -0.66
N LEU A 39 -1.02 3.01 0.40
CA LEU A 39 -0.34 3.30 1.66
C LEU A 39 1.18 3.15 1.52
N ALA A 40 1.62 2.04 0.92
CA ALA A 40 3.03 1.76 0.67
C ALA A 40 3.65 2.85 -0.22
N ALA A 41 3.02 3.16 -1.36
CA ALA A 41 3.54 4.17 -2.30
C ALA A 41 3.69 5.58 -1.68
N VAL A 42 2.84 5.95 -0.71
CA VAL A 42 3.01 7.21 0.04
C VAL A 42 4.19 7.13 1.01
N THR A 43 4.33 6.00 1.67
CA THR A 43 5.36 5.78 2.67
C THR A 43 6.74 5.76 2.01
N ASP A 44 6.89 5.05 0.90
CA ASP A 44 8.15 4.89 0.16
C ASP A 44 8.60 6.23 -0.43
N ARG A 45 7.71 6.94 -1.12
CA ARG A 45 8.02 8.27 -1.69
C ARG A 45 8.41 9.30 -0.62
N LYS A 46 7.83 9.21 0.57
CA LYS A 46 8.24 10.05 1.70
C LYS A 46 9.62 9.69 2.23
N ASP A 47 9.98 8.41 2.28
CA ASP A 47 11.33 7.99 2.65
C ASP A 47 12.36 8.46 1.64
N GLU A 48 11.98 8.50 0.36
CA GLU A 48 12.79 9.05 -0.72
C GLU A 48 12.86 10.59 -0.71
N GLY A 49 12.06 11.25 0.13
CA GLY A 49 12.03 12.71 0.26
C GLY A 49 11.25 13.43 -0.83
N ASP A 50 10.32 12.76 -1.50
CA ASP A 50 9.47 13.33 -2.55
C ASP A 50 8.49 14.37 -1.98
N ASP A 51 8.69 15.62 -2.37
CA ASP A 51 7.87 16.79 -2.01
C ASP A 51 6.65 16.98 -2.94
N ARG A 52 6.53 16.19 -4.02
CA ARG A 52 5.44 16.28 -5.02
C ARG A 52 4.37 15.21 -4.84
N ILE A 53 4.36 14.54 -3.70
CA ILE A 53 3.40 13.48 -3.35
C ILE A 53 1.94 13.94 -3.49
N VAL A 54 1.67 15.22 -3.23
CA VAL A 54 0.33 15.84 -3.32
C VAL A 54 -0.20 15.81 -4.76
N ASP A 55 0.63 16.24 -5.70
CA ASP A 55 0.30 16.29 -7.13
C ASP A 55 0.20 14.87 -7.72
N ALA A 56 1.15 13.99 -7.38
CA ALA A 56 1.17 12.61 -7.87
C ALA A 56 -0.03 11.78 -7.39
N GLY A 57 -0.56 12.07 -6.20
CA GLY A 57 -1.70 11.39 -5.60
C GLY A 57 -3.06 12.01 -5.90
N GLY A 58 -3.10 13.17 -6.58
CA GLY A 58 -4.30 13.95 -6.82
C GLY A 58 -4.97 14.42 -5.52
N TRP A 59 -4.17 14.74 -4.50
CA TRP A 59 -4.66 15.15 -3.20
C TRP A 59 -4.74 16.67 -3.10
N SER A 60 -5.72 17.16 -2.35
CA SER A 60 -5.91 18.59 -2.12
C SER A 60 -5.10 19.15 -0.96
N ASP A 61 -4.62 18.30 -0.05
CA ASP A 61 -3.90 18.73 1.15
C ASP A 61 -2.97 17.63 1.68
N GLU A 62 -1.73 18.00 1.97
CA GLU A 62 -0.70 17.17 2.58
C GLU A 62 -1.09 16.70 4.00
N ARG A 63 -1.87 17.50 4.73
CA ARG A 63 -2.37 17.15 6.07
C ARG A 63 -3.23 15.88 6.05
N MET A 64 -4.01 15.67 4.98
CA MET A 64 -4.83 14.47 4.82
C MET A 64 -3.97 13.23 4.59
N ILE A 65 -2.90 13.37 3.81
CA ILE A 65 -1.92 12.32 3.52
C ILE A 65 -1.23 11.89 4.82
N ASN A 66 -0.73 12.86 5.58
CA ASN A 66 -0.05 12.67 6.85
C ASN A 66 -0.96 12.02 7.91
N LYS A 67 -2.26 12.30 7.88
CA LYS A 67 -3.22 11.75 8.85
C LYS A 67 -3.69 10.34 8.48
N THR A 68 -3.87 10.06 7.19
CA THR A 68 -4.60 8.87 6.71
C THR A 68 -3.68 7.78 6.18
N TYR A 69 -2.59 8.18 5.50
CA TYR A 69 -1.69 7.28 4.80
C TYR A 69 -0.31 7.16 5.46
N ASP A 70 0.10 8.12 6.27
CA ASP A 70 1.32 7.97 7.07
C ASP A 70 1.01 7.28 8.42
N ARG A 71 1.02 5.95 8.40
CA ARG A 71 0.77 5.12 9.61
C ARG A 71 2.00 4.96 10.50
N ARG A 72 3.13 5.62 10.25
CA ARG A 72 4.26 5.64 11.22
C ARG A 72 3.86 6.29 12.56
N ARG A 73 2.76 7.05 12.56
CA ARG A 73 2.10 7.58 13.76
C ARG A 73 1.13 6.60 14.44
N ALA A 74 1.08 5.33 14.06
CA ALA A 74 0.38 4.31 14.84
C ALA A 74 0.91 4.38 16.29
N ARG A 75 0.03 4.77 17.23
CA ARG A 75 0.37 4.88 18.66
C ARG A 75 1.04 3.57 19.07
N LYS A 76 2.31 3.63 19.43
CA LYS A 76 2.97 2.59 20.22
C LYS A 76 2.27 2.62 21.59
N VAL A 77 1.19 1.87 21.73
CA VAL A 77 0.59 1.62 23.05
C VAL A 77 1.64 0.82 23.81
N ARG A 78 2.26 1.43 24.82
CA ARG A 78 3.09 0.69 25.77
C ARG A 78 2.16 -0.25 26.52
N ALA A 79 2.55 -1.52 26.64
CA ALA A 79 1.89 -2.45 27.55
C ALA A 79 1.83 -1.79 28.93
N THR A 80 0.62 -1.62 29.46
CA THR A 80 0.42 -1.22 30.85
C THR A 80 1.02 -2.32 31.71
N LYS A 81 1.93 -1.94 32.60
CA LYS A 81 2.56 -2.83 33.58
C LYS A 81 1.53 -3.49 34.48
#